data_AF-A0A1F6D4F8-F1
#
_entry.id   AF-A0A1F6D4F8-F1
#
_cell.length_a   1.000
_cell.length_b   1.000
_cell.length_c   1.000
_cell.angle_alpha   90.00
_cell.angle_beta   90.00
_cell.angle_gamma   90.00
#
_symmetry.space_group_name_H-M   'P 1'
#
loop_
_entity.id
_entity.type
_entity.pdbx_description
1 polymer ?
#
loop_
_entity_poly.entity_id
_entity_poly.type
_entity_poly.pdbx_seq_one_letter_code
_entity_poly.pdbx_strand_id
1 'polypeptide(L)' 'MYGAEKTICDCFRYRHKIGMDVALEGLRNYLRRRDLDLDRLLKLAEVCRVRRVMTPYLEALV' A
#
# COMPACT_ATOMS: atom_id res chain seq x y z
N MET A 1 14.64 8.18 2.36
CA MET A 1 13.85 7.22 3.16
C MET A 1 13.04 6.38 2.19
N TYR A 2 13.54 5.21 1.80
CA TYR A 2 12.88 4.26 0.89
C TYR A 2 12.66 2.96 1.66
N GLY A 3 11.43 2.47 1.64
CA GLY A 3 10.98 1.29 2.37
C GLY A 3 9.78 0.69 1.66
N ALA A 4 9.47 -0.58 1.92
CA ALA A 4 8.44 -1.28 1.18
C ALA A 4 7.07 -0.62 1.30
N GLU A 5 6.75 -0.06 2.47
CA GLU A 5 5.53 0.68 2.73
C GLU A 5 5.39 1.90 1.81
N LYS A 6 6.49 2.63 1.61
CA LYS A 6 6.52 3.79 0.72
C LYS A 6 6.32 3.36 -0.74
N THR A 7 6.94 2.24 -1.14
CA THR A 7 6.73 1.65 -2.47
C THR A 7 5.27 1.26 -2.68
N ILE A 8 4.62 0.59 -1.71
CA ILE A 8 3.19 0.26 -1.79
C ILE A 8 2.36 1.55 -1.94
N CYS A 9 2.63 2.57 -1.11
CA CYS A 9 1.93 3.85 -1.21
C CYS A 9 2.09 4.49 -2.60
N ASP A 10 3.28 4.39 -3.21
CA ASP A 10 3.54 4.89 -4.56
C ASP A 10 2.79 4.08 -5.62
N CYS A 11 2.70 2.76 -5.47
CA CYS A 11 1.89 1.94 -6.36
C CYS A 11 0.42 2.40 -6.37
N PHE A 12 -0.17 2.66 -5.19
CA PHE A 12 -1.54 3.21 -5.13
C PHE A 12 -1.63 4.64 -5.65
N ARG A 13 -0.61 5.47 -5.41
CA ARG A 13 -0.58 6.85 -5.91
C ARG A 13 -0.57 6.90 -7.44
N TYR A 14 0.19 6.02 -8.06
CA TYR A 14 0.37 5.95 -9.51
C TYR A 14 -0.43 4.81 -10.17
N ARG A 15 -1.44 4.25 -9.49
CA ARG A 15 -2.29 3.15 -9.99
C ARG A 15 -2.89 3.41 -11.38
N HIS A 16 -3.17 4.67 -11.74
CA HIS A 16 -3.67 5.04 -13.07
C HIS A 16 -2.62 4.91 -14.18
N LYS A 17 -1.34 4.89 -13.83
CA LYS A 17 -0.21 4.71 -14.75
C LYS A 17 0.29 3.27 -14.80
N ILE A 18 0.36 2.61 -13.63
CA ILE A 18 0.97 1.27 -13.52
C ILE A 18 -0.05 0.12 -13.52
N GLY A 19 -1.34 0.42 -13.38
CA GLY A 19 -2.40 -0.58 -13.19
C GLY A 19 -2.80 -0.74 -11.72
N MET A 20 -4.10 -1.00 -11.51
CA MET A 20 -4.64 -1.25 -10.17
C MET A 20 -4.26 -2.63 -9.65
N ASP A 21 -4.22 -3.62 -10.54
CA ASP A 21 -3.75 -4.98 -10.31
C ASP A 21 -2.33 -5.00 -9.73
N VAL A 22 -1.40 -4.23 -10.30
CA VAL A 22 -0.02 -4.12 -9.80
C VAL A 22 0.01 -3.56 -8.38
N ALA A 23 -0.82 -2.55 -8.07
CA ALA A 23 -0.91 -1.99 -6.72
C ALA A 23 -1.48 -3.00 -5.71
N LEU A 24 -2.48 -3.79 -6.11
CA LEU A 24 -3.07 -4.83 -5.28
C LEU A 24 -2.12 -6.00 -5.04
N GLU A 25 -1.38 -6.42 -6.07
CA GLU A 25 -0.38 -7.48 -5.92
C GLU A 25 0.75 -7.04 -5.00
N GLY A 26 1.23 -5.80 -5.13
CA GLY A 26 2.17 -5.20 -4.20
C GLY A 26 1.66 -5.23 -2.76
N LEU A 27 0.41 -4.81 -2.53
CA LEU A 27 -0.21 -4.83 -1.20
C LEU A 27 -0.29 -6.25 -0.62
N ARG A 28 -0.77 -7.22 -1.41
CA ARG A 28 -0.88 -8.63 -0.99
C ARG A 28 0.48 -9.21 -0.62
N ASN A 29 1.50 -8.92 -1.42
CA ASN A 29 2.86 -9.38 -1.15
C ASN A 29 3.42 -8.75 0.12
N TYR A 30 3.14 -7.46 0.36
CA TYR A 30 3.52 -6.80 1.61
C TYR A 30 2.84 -7.41 2.83
N LEU A 31 1.53 -7.68 2.77
CA LEU A 31 0.77 -8.27 3.89
C LEU A 31 1.22 -9.71 4.23
N ARG A 32 1.83 -10.44 3.30
CA ARG A 32 2.39 -11.78 3.53
C ARG A 32 3.77 -11.79 4.21
N ARG A 33 4.39 -10.63 4.38
CA ARG A 33 5.72 -10.53 4.98
C ARG A 33 5.67 -10.81 6.48
N ARG A 34 6.72 -11.45 7.00
CA ARG A 34 6.88 -11.68 8.45
C ARG A 34 7.18 -10.40 9.24
N ASP A 35 7.80 -9.43 8.58
CA ASP A 35 8.18 -8.12 9.14
C ASP A 35 7.19 -7.01 8.74
N LEU A 36 5.93 -7.38 8.54
CA LEU A 36 4.81 -6.48 8.30
C LEU A 36 4.70 -5.43 9.43
N ASP A 37 4.72 -4.16 9.05
CA ASP A 37 4.37 -3.04 9.92
C ASP A 37 3.17 -2.29 9.30
N LEU A 38 1.97 -2.61 9.82
CA LEU A 38 0.70 -2.07 9.33
C LEU A 38 0.52 -0.61 9.76
N ASP A 39 0.94 -0.27 10.98
CA ASP A 39 0.91 1.10 11.50
C ASP A 39 1.78 2.04 10.66
N ARG A 40 2.99 1.60 10.31
CA ARG A 40 3.88 2.37 9.44
C ARG A 40 3.33 2.52 8.03
N LEU A 41 2.72 1.48 7.48
CA LEU A 41 2.04 1.57 6.19
C LEU A 41 0.92 2.60 6.22
N LEU A 42 0.06 2.57 7.24
CA LEU A 42 -1.06 3.51 7.37
C LEU A 42 -0.59 4.95 7.55
N LYS A 43 0.44 5.18 8.39
CA LYS A 43 1.06 6.51 8.55
C LYS A 43 1.62 7.03 7.23
N LEU A 44 2.32 6.19 6.48
CA LEU A 44 2.85 6.58 5.17
C LEU A 44 1.75 6.78 4.13
N ALA A 45 0.66 6.03 4.20
CA ALA A 45 -0.50 6.20 3.32
C ALA A 45 -1.20 7.55 3.55
N GLU A 46 -1.23 8.06 4.78
CA GLU A 46 -1.71 9.42 5.08
C GLU A 46 -0.78 10.48 4.50
N VAL A 47 0.53 10.37 4.78
CA VAL A 47 1.55 11.28 4.25
C VAL A 47 1.51 11.32 2.71
N CYS A 48 1.34 10.17 2.08
CA CYS A 48 1.26 10.04 0.62
C CYS A 48 -0.12 10.40 0.05
N ARG A 49 -1.12 10.70 0.90
CA ARG A 49 -2.52 11.01 0.55
C ARG A 49 -3.25 9.89 -0.21
N VAL A 50 -2.88 8.65 0.07
CA VAL A 50 -3.48 7.44 -0.54
C VAL A 50 -4.29 6.60 0.44
N ARG A 51 -4.32 6.96 1.74
CA ARG A 51 -5.06 6.20 2.77
C ARG A 51 -6.49 5.85 2.34
N ARG A 52 -7.30 6.85 1.93
CA ARG A 52 -8.69 6.61 1.49
C ARG A 52 -8.82 5.64 0.32
N VAL A 53 -7.86 5.65 -0.59
CA VAL A 53 -7.84 4.73 -1.74
C VAL A 53 -7.45 3.32 -1.30
N MET A 54 -6.51 3.21 -0.35
CA MET A 54 -6.01 1.93 0.14
C MET A 54 -6.96 1.23 1.11
N THR A 55 -7.69 1.99 1.95
CA THR A 55 -8.61 1.48 2.99
C THR A 55 -9.53 0.36 2.53
N PRO A 56 -10.34 0.50 1.46
CA PRO A 56 -11.26 -0.57 1.06
C PRO A 56 -10.54 -1.88 0.66
N TYR A 57 -9.30 -1.79 0.16
CA TYR A 57 -8.52 -2.96 -0.20
C TYR A 57 -7.83 -3.60 0.99
N LEU A 58 -7.40 -2.80 1.96
CA LEU A 58 -6.88 -3.30 3.23
C LEU A 58 -7.97 -4.04 4.00
N GLU A 59 -9.17 -3.47 4.11
CA GLU A 59 -10.32 -4.11 4.79
C GLU A 59 -10.75 -5.42 4.13
N ALA A 60 -10.58 -5.55 2.81
CA ALA A 60 -10.93 -6.77 2.08
C ALA A 60 -9.86 -7.87 2.11
N LEU A 61 -8.62 -7.55 2.53
CA LEU A 61 -7.47 -8.47 2.53
C LEU A 61 -7.02 -8.89 3.93
N VAL A 62 -7.54 -8.22 4.98
CA VAL A 62 -7.33 -8.55 6.39
C VAL A 62 -8.41 -9.52 6.88
#